data_AF-A0A1I7D1D5-F1
#
_entry.id   AF-A0A1I7D1D5-F1
#
_cell.length_a   1.000
_cell.length_b   1.000
_cell.length_c   1.000
_cell.angle_alpha   90.00
_cell.angle_beta   90.00
_cell.angle_gamma   90.00
#
_symmetry.space_group_name_H-M   'P 1'
#
loop_
_entity.id
_entity.type
_entity.pdbx_description
1 polymer ?
#
loop_
_entity_poly.entity_id
_entity_poly.type
_entity_poly.pdbx_seq_one_letter_code
_entity_poly.pdbx_strand_id
1 'polypeptide(L)'
;MPLTPLTTRPSFEENPKLSKAAHNLSTLLGAIEKKNIPEPTEAKLNEIMAGVNNFPGPDPELLKQIKSAQAAILKLVENELGLVAKNHYQLQWLALGMATFGVPLGVVFGLSLGNMAFIGIGLPIGMAIGIAFGSSKDKQAEEQGKQLDWAAK
;
A
#
# COMPACT_ATOMS: atom_id res chain seq x y z
N MET A 1 -4.53 -10.08 -22.24
CA MET A 1 -4.85 -11.46 -21.76
C MET A 1 -5.42 -11.35 -20.35
N PRO A 2 -6.45 -12.12 -19.93
CA PRO A 2 -7.00 -11.98 -18.58
C PRO A 2 -5.93 -12.19 -17.50
N LEU A 3 -6.07 -11.50 -16.36
CA LEU A 3 -5.16 -11.63 -15.23
C LEU A 3 -5.21 -13.06 -14.66
N THR A 4 -4.04 -13.62 -14.37
CA THR A 4 -3.91 -14.97 -13.84
C THR A 4 -4.31 -14.98 -12.37
N PRO A 5 -5.32 -15.77 -11.97
CA PRO A 5 -5.71 -15.86 -10.57
C PRO A 5 -4.66 -16.60 -9.73
N LEU A 6 -4.71 -16.39 -8.42
CA LEU A 6 -3.91 -17.16 -7.46
C LEU A 6 -4.38 -18.62 -7.44
N THR A 7 -3.46 -19.56 -7.61
CA THR A 7 -3.76 -21.01 -7.53
C THR A 7 -4.10 -21.40 -6.10
N THR A 8 -5.23 -22.10 -5.91
CA THR A 8 -5.65 -22.59 -4.59
C THR A 8 -4.68 -23.64 -4.05
N ARG A 9 -4.41 -23.60 -2.74
CA ARG A 9 -3.53 -24.56 -2.06
C ARG A 9 -4.17 -25.01 -0.75
N PRO A 10 -4.02 -26.29 -0.34
CA PRO A 10 -4.54 -26.79 0.95
C PRO A 10 -4.08 -25.95 2.15
N SER A 11 -2.83 -25.47 2.12
CA SER A 11 -2.25 -24.57 3.13
C SER A 11 -3.07 -23.30 3.40
N PHE A 12 -3.90 -22.85 2.44
CA PHE A 12 -4.76 -21.68 2.62
C PHE A 12 -5.96 -21.94 3.53
N GLU A 13 -6.36 -23.20 3.72
CA GLU A 13 -7.42 -23.60 4.64
C GLU A 13 -6.86 -23.83 6.05
N GLU A 14 -5.62 -24.31 6.14
CA GLU A 14 -4.96 -24.65 7.41
C GLU A 14 -4.33 -23.44 8.11
N ASN A 15 -3.84 -22.45 7.36
CA ASN A 15 -3.11 -21.32 7.90
C ASN A 15 -3.88 -20.00 7.75
N PRO A 16 -4.46 -19.42 8.82
CA PRO A 16 -5.29 -18.22 8.74
C PRO A 16 -4.53 -16.97 8.27
N LYS A 17 -3.22 -16.87 8.55
CA LYS A 17 -2.39 -15.75 8.08
C LYS A 17 -2.17 -15.83 6.57
N LEU A 18 -1.90 -17.05 6.07
CA LEU A 18 -1.70 -17.31 4.66
C LEU A 18 -3.00 -17.12 3.88
N SER A 19 -4.12 -17.63 4.41
CA SER A 19 -5.46 -17.42 3.89
C SER A 19 -5.79 -15.94 3.72
N LYS A 20 -5.55 -15.13 4.75
CA LYS A 20 -5.76 -13.67 4.70
C LYS A 20 -4.89 -13.00 3.65
N ALA A 21 -3.61 -13.38 3.53
CA ALA A 21 -2.71 -12.81 2.53
C ALA A 21 -3.12 -13.19 1.10
N ALA A 22 -3.47 -14.45 0.86
CA ALA A 22 -3.99 -14.94 -0.40
C ALA A 22 -5.28 -14.20 -0.80
N HIS A 23 -6.23 -14.08 0.11
CA HIS A 23 -7.47 -13.34 -0.12
C HIS A 23 -7.23 -11.86 -0.42
N ASN A 24 -6.30 -11.23 0.29
CA ASN A 24 -5.93 -9.83 0.03
C ASN A 24 -5.33 -9.64 -1.36
N LEU A 25 -4.47 -10.57 -1.81
CA LEU A 25 -3.89 -10.53 -3.16
C LEU A 25 -4.98 -10.74 -4.22
N SER A 26 -5.87 -11.72 -4.05
CA SER A 26 -6.96 -11.98 -5.01
C SER A 26 -7.92 -10.80 -5.13
N THR A 27 -8.27 -10.14 -4.01
CA THR A 27 -9.13 -8.94 -4.03
C THR A 27 -8.43 -7.74 -4.66
N LEU A 28 -7.10 -7.61 -4.51
CA LEU A 28 -6.33 -6.58 -5.22
C LEU A 28 -6.38 -6.80 -6.74
N LEU A 29 -6.14 -8.03 -7.21
CA LEU A 29 -6.20 -8.36 -8.64
C LEU A 29 -7.58 -8.04 -9.22
N GLY A 30 -8.65 -8.42 -8.53
CA GLY A 30 -10.02 -8.10 -8.97
C GLY A 30 -10.32 -6.60 -8.99
N ALA A 31 -9.69 -5.79 -8.12
CA ALA A 31 -9.81 -4.34 -8.17
C ALA A 31 -9.03 -3.71 -9.34
N ILE A 32 -7.88 -4.29 -9.69
CA ILE A 32 -7.08 -3.86 -10.85
C ILE A 32 -7.77 -4.21 -12.16
N GLU A 33 -8.32 -5.43 -12.28
CA GLU A 33 -9.02 -5.89 -13.48
C GLU A 33 -10.18 -4.96 -13.89
N LYS A 34 -10.92 -4.45 -12.90
CA LYS A 34 -11.99 -3.47 -13.09
C LYS A 34 -11.54 -2.13 -13.69
N LYS A 35 -10.23 -1.83 -13.70
CA LYS A 35 -9.67 -0.59 -14.26
C LYS A 35 -9.26 -0.70 -15.72
N ASN A 36 -9.52 -1.84 -16.39
CA ASN A 36 -9.26 -2.06 -17.81
C ASN A 36 -7.82 -1.68 -18.21
N ILE A 37 -6.86 -2.37 -17.60
CA ILE A 37 -5.43 -2.06 -17.73
C ILE A 37 -4.86 -2.50 -19.10
N PRO A 38 -3.78 -1.87 -19.59
CA PRO A 38 -3.17 -2.23 -20.86
C PRO A 38 -2.54 -3.64 -20.85
N GLU A 39 -2.59 -4.33 -21.99
CA GLU A 39 -2.01 -5.68 -22.15
C GLU A 39 -0.52 -5.80 -21.73
N PRO A 40 0.37 -4.82 -22.01
CA PRO A 40 1.75 -4.88 -21.53
C PRO A 40 1.86 -4.91 -20.00
N THR A 41 0.98 -4.19 -19.30
CA THR A 41 0.90 -4.17 -17.84
C THR A 41 0.34 -5.50 -17.33
N GLU A 42 -0.70 -6.03 -17.98
CA GLU A 42 -1.26 -7.37 -17.67
C GLU A 42 -0.20 -8.47 -17.76
N ALA A 43 0.62 -8.46 -18.81
CA ALA A 43 1.68 -9.45 -19.00
C ALA A 43 2.68 -9.43 -17.82
N LYS A 44 3.12 -8.25 -17.40
CA LYS A 44 4.02 -8.11 -16.24
C LYS A 44 3.37 -8.56 -14.94
N LEU A 45 2.10 -8.26 -14.73
CA LEU A 45 1.35 -8.75 -13.55
C LEU A 45 1.25 -10.27 -13.56
N ASN A 46 1.02 -10.88 -14.73
CA ASN A 46 0.97 -12.32 -14.88
C ASN A 46 2.33 -12.99 -14.59
N GLU A 47 3.45 -12.37 -14.96
CA GLU A 47 4.79 -12.85 -14.59
C GLU A 47 4.99 -12.85 -13.06
N ILE A 48 4.57 -11.78 -12.38
CA ILE A 48 4.63 -11.71 -10.91
C ILE A 48 3.77 -12.82 -10.29
N MET A 49 2.56 -13.03 -10.82
CA MET A 49 1.64 -14.07 -10.35
C MET A 49 2.17 -15.48 -10.61
N ALA A 50 2.82 -15.73 -11.74
CA ALA A 50 3.49 -16.99 -12.02
C ALA A 50 4.55 -17.30 -10.96
N GLY A 51 5.31 -16.29 -10.50
CA GLY A 51 6.27 -16.44 -9.41
C GLY A 51 5.65 -16.88 -8.07
N VAL A 52 4.43 -16.42 -7.76
CA VAL A 52 3.69 -16.86 -6.56
C VAL A 52 3.11 -18.25 -6.77
N ASN A 53 2.45 -18.49 -7.90
CA ASN A 53 1.76 -19.75 -8.20
C ASN A 53 2.73 -20.93 -8.30
N ASN A 54 3.94 -20.71 -8.81
CA ASN A 54 4.97 -21.74 -8.96
C ASN A 54 5.93 -21.83 -7.75
N PHE A 55 5.71 -21.07 -6.68
CA PHE A 55 6.61 -21.08 -5.53
C PHE A 55 6.57 -22.44 -4.79
N PRO A 56 7.70 -23.19 -4.71
CA PRO A 56 7.73 -24.54 -4.14
C PRO A 56 8.07 -24.57 -2.64
N GLY A 57 8.41 -23.42 -2.05
CA GLY A 57 8.86 -23.34 -0.67
C GLY A 57 7.73 -23.46 0.37
N PRO A 58 8.10 -23.55 1.67
CA PRO A 58 7.16 -23.75 2.76
C PRO A 58 6.26 -22.53 3.01
N ASP A 59 5.14 -22.73 3.72
CA ASP A 59 4.14 -21.71 4.01
C ASP A 59 4.66 -20.37 4.54
N PRO A 60 5.64 -20.30 5.47
CA PRO A 60 6.15 -19.01 5.95
C PRO A 60 6.86 -18.20 4.86
N GLU A 61 7.53 -18.88 3.93
CA GLU A 61 8.19 -18.24 2.79
C GLU A 61 7.18 -17.87 1.70
N LEU A 62 6.17 -18.73 1.47
CA LEU A 62 5.05 -18.42 0.57
C LEU A 62 4.30 -17.17 1.04
N LEU A 63 4.10 -17.00 2.35
CA LEU A 63 3.49 -15.80 2.92
C LEU A 63 4.31 -14.55 2.57
N LYS A 64 5.65 -14.61 2.68
CA LYS A 64 6.53 -13.50 2.29
C LYS A 64 6.46 -13.25 0.78
N GLN A 65 6.40 -14.31 -0.01
CA GLN A 65 6.30 -14.24 -1.47
C GLN A 65 5.00 -13.55 -1.90
N ILE A 66 3.85 -13.92 -1.31
CA ILE A 66 2.54 -13.28 -1.56
C ILE A 66 2.60 -11.78 -1.23
N LYS A 67 3.14 -11.41 -0.06
CA LYS A 67 3.25 -10.01 0.35
C LYS A 67 4.19 -9.21 -0.55
N SER A 68 5.29 -9.83 -0.98
CA SER A 68 6.26 -9.21 -1.88
C SER A 68 5.65 -8.99 -3.27
N ALA A 69 4.92 -9.99 -3.79
CA ALA A 69 4.16 -9.88 -5.03
C ALA A 69 3.10 -8.77 -4.96
N GLN A 70 2.33 -8.71 -3.86
CA GLN A 70 1.35 -7.65 -3.63
C GLN A 70 1.99 -6.25 -3.68
N ALA A 71 3.14 -6.06 -3.03
CA ALA A 71 3.87 -4.79 -3.06
C ALA A 71 4.42 -4.47 -4.46
N ALA A 72 4.96 -5.47 -5.16
CA ALA A 72 5.46 -5.32 -6.52
C ALA A 72 4.35 -4.94 -7.51
N ILE A 73 3.18 -5.59 -7.40
CA ILE A 73 1.99 -5.29 -8.19
C ILE A 73 1.54 -3.85 -7.97
N LEU A 74 1.37 -3.43 -6.70
CA LEU A 74 0.99 -2.06 -6.37
C LEU A 74 1.96 -1.05 -6.95
N LYS A 75 3.27 -1.27 -6.80
CA LYS A 75 4.30 -0.40 -7.33
C LYS A 75 4.28 -0.34 -8.87
N LEU A 76 4.01 -1.46 -9.53
CA LEU A 76 3.93 -1.53 -10.98
C LEU A 76 2.75 -0.71 -11.51
N VAL A 77 1.55 -0.93 -10.96
CA VAL A 77 0.35 -0.20 -11.41
C VAL A 77 0.39 1.28 -11.02
N GLU A 78 1.05 1.63 -9.92
CA GLU A 78 1.33 3.02 -9.54
C GLU A 78 2.25 3.68 -10.59
N ASN A 79 3.36 3.05 -10.95
CA ASN A 79 4.32 3.63 -11.89
C ASN A 79 3.80 3.72 -13.33
N GLU A 80 3.11 2.68 -13.82
CA GLU A 80 2.68 2.62 -15.21
C GLU A 80 1.36 3.33 -15.47
N LEU A 81 0.44 3.26 -14.50
CA LEU A 81 -0.95 3.71 -14.69
C LEU A 81 -1.37 4.80 -13.70
N GLY A 82 -0.51 5.12 -12.71
CA GLY A 82 -0.87 6.01 -11.62
C GLY A 82 -1.94 5.45 -10.68
N LEU A 83 -2.22 4.14 -10.75
CA LEU A 83 -3.24 3.49 -9.94
C LEU A 83 -2.74 3.31 -8.51
N VAL A 84 -3.53 3.77 -7.54
CA VAL A 84 -3.16 3.73 -6.10
C VAL A 84 -4.25 3.07 -5.27
N ALA A 85 -3.86 2.44 -4.15
CA ALA A 85 -4.82 1.93 -3.17
C ALA A 85 -5.51 3.06 -2.40
N LYS A 86 -6.63 2.77 -1.74
CA LYS A 86 -7.25 3.70 -0.80
C LYS A 86 -6.28 4.05 0.34
N ASN A 87 -6.26 5.33 0.72
CA ASN A 87 -5.42 5.91 1.77
C ASN A 87 -3.91 5.79 1.52
N HIS A 88 -3.49 5.60 0.26
CA HIS A 88 -2.08 5.46 -0.07
C HIS A 88 -1.29 6.71 0.34
N TYR A 89 -1.74 7.89 -0.09
CA TYR A 89 -1.05 9.13 0.22
C TYR A 89 -1.26 9.57 1.66
N GLN A 90 -2.42 9.33 2.26
CA GLN A 90 -2.66 9.60 3.67
C GLN A 90 -1.69 8.85 4.57
N LEU A 91 -1.49 7.54 4.35
CA LEU A 91 -0.54 6.75 5.13
C LEU A 91 0.91 7.16 4.88
N GLN A 92 1.26 7.50 3.63
CA GLN A 92 2.58 8.01 3.30
C GLN A 92 2.86 9.35 3.99
N TRP A 93 1.92 10.28 3.94
CA TRP A 93 2.04 11.60 4.54
C TRP A 93 1.83 11.63 6.06
N LEU A 94 1.23 10.59 6.65
CA LEU A 94 1.25 10.42 8.09
C LEU A 94 2.68 10.28 8.62
N ALA A 95 3.48 9.40 7.99
CA ALA A 95 4.88 9.21 8.35
C ALA A 95 5.75 10.42 7.97
N LEU A 96 5.58 10.93 6.74
CA LEU A 96 6.35 12.08 6.28
C LEU A 96 6.01 13.35 7.06
N GLY A 97 4.75 13.60 7.37
CA GLY A 97 4.30 14.81 8.08
C GLY A 97 4.92 14.94 9.46
N MET A 98 5.16 13.83 10.17
CA MET A 98 5.94 13.84 11.41
C MET A 98 7.38 14.28 11.16
N ALA A 99 8.04 13.76 10.13
CA ALA A 99 9.44 14.08 9.85
C ALA A 99 9.63 15.48 9.27
N THR A 100 8.74 15.92 8.37
CA THR A 100 8.85 17.19 7.63
C THR A 100 8.28 18.37 8.40
N PHE A 101 7.23 18.17 9.19
CA PHE A 101 6.57 19.24 9.95
C PHE A 101 6.70 19.01 11.45
N GLY A 102 6.39 17.81 11.93
CA GLY A 102 6.23 17.58 13.36
C GLY A 102 7.51 17.74 14.17
N VAL A 103 8.59 17.09 13.77
CA VAL A 103 9.90 17.19 14.45
C VAL A 103 10.44 18.62 14.39
N PRO A 104 10.49 19.29 13.22
CA PRO A 104 10.94 20.69 13.16
C PRO A 104 10.09 21.65 14.01
N LEU A 105 8.76 21.55 13.94
CA LEU A 105 7.86 22.38 14.76
C LEU A 105 8.07 22.12 16.25
N GLY A 106 8.21 20.85 16.64
CA GLY A 106 8.50 20.46 18.01
C GLY A 106 9.79 21.10 18.54
N VAL A 107 10.86 21.08 17.74
CA VAL A 107 12.14 21.73 18.11
C VAL A 107 11.95 23.24 18.28
N VAL A 108 11.23 23.90 17.37
CA VAL A 108 10.93 25.34 17.49
C VAL A 108 10.17 25.65 18.77
N PHE A 109 9.11 24.89 19.09
CA PHE A 109 8.37 25.06 20.34
C PHE A 109 9.21 24.76 21.58
N GLY A 110 10.02 23.70 21.56
CA GLY A 110 10.90 23.34 22.67
C GLY A 110 11.92 24.42 23.00
N LEU A 111 12.52 25.02 21.97
CA LEU A 111 13.45 26.15 22.11
C LEU A 111 12.73 27.43 22.57
N SER A 112 11.58 27.75 21.97
CA SER A 112 10.85 29.00 22.24
C SER A 112 10.24 29.04 23.63
N LEU A 113 9.82 27.88 24.15
CA LEU A 113 9.22 27.73 25.48
C LEU A 113 10.24 27.35 26.56
N GLY A 114 11.53 27.24 26.20
CA GLY A 114 12.60 26.88 27.13
C GLY A 114 12.47 25.48 27.74
N ASN A 115 11.66 24.61 27.14
CA ASN A 115 11.40 23.26 27.65
C ASN A 115 11.28 22.26 26.49
N MET A 116 12.30 21.42 26.36
CA MET A 116 12.38 20.40 25.30
C MET A 116 11.30 19.32 25.40
N ALA A 117 10.56 19.20 26.51
CA ALA A 117 9.38 18.35 26.58
C ALA A 117 8.31 18.77 25.55
N PHE A 118 8.28 20.04 25.14
CA PHE A 118 7.36 20.54 24.13
C PHE A 118 7.71 20.12 22.69
N ILE A 119 8.83 19.44 22.47
CA ILE A 119 9.10 18.76 21.19
C ILE A 119 7.99 17.75 20.87
N GLY A 120 7.44 17.10 21.91
CA GLY A 120 6.35 16.14 21.75
C GLY A 120 5.07 16.72 21.16
N ILE A 121 4.81 18.03 21.28
CA ILE A 121 3.62 18.69 20.71
C ILE A 121 3.73 18.78 19.18
N GLY A 122 4.95 18.89 18.65
CA GLY A 122 5.18 18.97 17.22
C GLY A 122 4.68 17.73 16.48
N LEU A 123 4.84 16.54 17.05
CA LEU A 123 4.45 15.27 16.42
C LEU A 123 2.94 15.21 16.07
N PRO A 124 2.00 15.40 17.01
CA PRO A 124 0.57 15.47 16.69
C PRO A 124 0.22 16.51 15.62
N ILE A 125 0.85 17.69 15.65
CA ILE A 125 0.63 18.75 14.66
C ILE A 125 1.11 18.29 13.28
N GLY A 126 2.33 17.75 13.21
CA GLY A 126 2.89 17.23 11.96
C GLY A 126 2.09 16.07 11.37
N MET A 127 1.57 15.18 12.23
CA MET A 127 0.64 14.12 11.83
C MET A 127 -0.65 14.70 11.25
N ALA A 128 -1.25 15.69 11.91
CA ALA A 128 -2.50 16.30 11.44
C ALA A 128 -2.33 16.98 10.07
N ILE A 129 -1.24 17.74 9.88
CA ILE A 129 -0.89 18.36 8.59
C ILE A 129 -0.64 17.27 7.53
N GLY A 130 0.14 16.25 7.89
CA GLY A 130 0.43 15.11 7.02
C GLY A 130 -0.83 14.40 6.54
N ILE A 131 -1.73 14.05 7.46
CA ILE A 131 -3.02 13.41 7.14
C ILE A 131 -3.84 14.32 6.20
N ALA A 132 -3.99 15.61 6.52
CA ALA A 132 -4.79 16.52 5.70
C ALA A 132 -4.25 16.61 4.26
N PHE A 133 -2.94 16.74 4.11
CA PHE A 133 -2.30 16.81 2.80
C PHE A 133 -2.41 15.47 2.03
N GLY A 134 -2.15 14.35 2.71
CA GLY A 134 -2.27 13.02 2.12
C GLY A 134 -3.71 12.69 1.69
N SER A 135 -4.71 12.97 2.53
CA SER A 135 -6.12 12.79 2.20
C SER A 135 -6.57 13.65 1.02
N SER A 136 -6.02 14.87 0.87
CA SER A 136 -6.26 15.68 -0.33
C SER A 136 -5.73 15.01 -1.59
N LYS A 137 -4.55 14.39 -1.55
CA LYS A 137 -3.99 13.64 -2.68
C LYS A 137 -4.76 12.36 -2.98
N ASP A 138 -5.20 11.63 -1.96
CA ASP A 138 -6.06 10.46 -2.15
C ASP A 138 -7.39 10.85 -2.81
N LYS A 139 -8.00 11.96 -2.39
CA LYS A 139 -9.21 12.50 -3.04
C LYS A 139 -8.98 12.87 -4.50
N GLN A 140 -7.84 13.49 -4.83
CA GLN A 140 -7.49 13.77 -6.22
C GLN A 140 -7.32 12.50 -7.05
N ALA A 141 -6.73 11.44 -6.48
CA ALA A 141 -6.59 10.15 -7.16
C ALA A 141 -7.96 9.49 -7.39
N GLU A 142 -8.89 9.62 -6.44
CA GLU A 142 -10.27 9.17 -6.58
C GLU A 142 -11.00 9.93 -7.69
N GLU A 143 -10.94 11.27 -7.68
CA GLU A 143 -11.55 12.15 -8.69
C GLU A 143 -11.00 11.88 -10.11
N GLN A 144 -9.72 11.53 -10.22
CA GLN A 144 -9.10 11.14 -11.50
C GLN A 144 -9.40 9.69 -11.92
N GLY A 145 -10.20 8.94 -11.15
CA GLY A 145 -10.49 7.54 -11.40
C GLY A 145 -9.29 6.61 -11.19
N LYS A 146 -8.20 7.10 -10.60
CA LYS A 146 -6.94 6.36 -10.37
C LYS A 146 -6.90 5.59 -9.05
N GLN A 147 -7.85 5.82 -8.15
CA GLN A 147 -7.95 5.04 -6.93
C GLN A 147 -8.60 3.68 -7.19
N LEU A 148 -7.95 2.62 -6.72
CA LEU A 148 -8.48 1.25 -6.72
C LEU A 148 -9.58 1.11 -5.68
N ASP A 149 -10.60 0.28 -5.95
CA ASP A 149 -11.60 -0.11 -4.95
C ASP A 149 -11.03 -1.19 -4.01
N TRP A 150 -9.90 -0.88 -3.39
CA TRP A 150 -9.13 -1.77 -2.55
C TRP A 150 -8.24 -0.96 -1.59
N ALA A 151 -8.08 -1.45 -0.36
CA ALA A 151 -7.23 -0.83 0.65
C ALA A 151 -6.20 -1.84 1.16
N ALA A 152 -4.97 -1.36 1.41
CA ALA A 152 -3.95 -2.18 2.06
C ALA A 152 -4.41 -2.56 3.48
N LYS A 153 -4.30 -3.86 3.82
CA LYS A 153 -4.71 -4.46 5.09
C LYS A 153 -3.54 -5.08 5.84
#